data_AF-A0A3D2B953-F1
#
_entry.id   AF-A0A3D2B953-F1
#
_cell.length_a   1.000
_cell.length_b   1.000
_cell.length_c   1.000
_cell.angle_alpha   90.00
_cell.angle_beta   90.00
_cell.angle_gamma   90.00
#
_symmetry.space_group_name_H-M   'P 1'
#
loop_
_entity.id
_entity.type
_entity.pdbx_description
1 polymer ?
#
loop_
_entity_poly.entity_id
_entity_poly.type
_entity_poly.pdbx_seq_one_letter_code
_entity_poly.pdbx_strand_id
1 'polypeptide(L)'
;MKKEKGFTLMEMLIALSLIMTLSAAGLYGWRSWQQQQQLWQTARQVRDFLVVLRNDAWRNNRDHIITLKQDGKRWCLLKTGIPACEAESAFVLIPQWADISLTELTPGLGFYGLRDTAWAGRVRLQSQAGEWLILISSWGRIRMCNGKGAFACR
;
A
#
# COMPACT_ATOMS: atom_id res chain seq x y z
N MET A 1 47.32 -17.93 40.28
CA MET A 1 46.25 -18.53 39.46
C MET A 1 44.98 -17.71 39.68
N LYS A 2 44.42 -17.06 38.65
CA LYS A 2 43.17 -16.28 38.80
C LYS A 2 42.00 -17.28 38.89
N LYS A 3 41.15 -17.15 39.91
CA LYS A 3 39.89 -17.91 40.00
C LYS A 3 38.92 -17.32 38.98
N GLU A 4 38.58 -18.09 37.95
CA GLU A 4 37.45 -17.81 37.06
C GLU A 4 36.18 -17.70 37.92
N LYS A 5 35.54 -16.53 37.92
CA LYS A 5 34.23 -16.36 38.57
C LYS A 5 33.16 -16.80 37.56
N GLY A 6 32.58 -17.98 37.78
CA GLY A 6 31.42 -18.44 37.01
C GLY A 6 30.17 -17.59 37.32
N PHE A 7 29.20 -17.59 36.41
CA PHE A 7 27.92 -16.91 36.60
C PHE A 7 27.05 -17.67 37.59
N THR A 8 26.39 -16.96 38.49
CA THR A 8 25.40 -17.52 39.41
C THR A 8 24.10 -17.83 38.67
N LEU A 9 23.31 -18.79 39.19
CA LEU A 9 21.99 -19.12 38.66
C LEU A 9 21.08 -17.88 38.59
N MET A 10 21.14 -17.02 39.60
CA MET A 10 20.33 -15.80 39.67
C MET A 10 20.73 -14.78 38.59
N GLU A 11 22.04 -14.58 38.36
CA GLU A 11 22.52 -13.71 37.27
C GLU A 11 22.04 -14.22 35.90
N MET A 12 22.11 -15.53 35.66
CA MET A 12 21.63 -16.12 34.41
C MET A 12 20.11 -15.97 34.24
N LEU A 13 19.33 -16.12 35.32
CA LEU A 13 17.88 -15.90 35.28
C LEU A 13 17.53 -14.44 34.98
N ILE A 14 18.24 -13.48 35.58
CA ILE A 14 18.05 -12.05 35.30
C ILE A 14 18.42 -11.75 33.85
N ALA A 15 19.58 -12.21 33.38
CA ALA A 15 20.03 -11.99 32.01
C ALA A 15 19.05 -12.56 30.98
N LEU A 16 18.56 -13.78 31.19
CA LEU A 16 17.57 -14.41 30.31
C LEU A 16 16.24 -13.65 30.32
N SER A 17 15.80 -13.16 31.49
CA SER A 17 14.57 -12.38 31.58
C SER A 17 14.65 -11.07 30.79
N LEU A 18 15.80 -10.37 30.84
CA LEU A 18 16.06 -9.16 30.07
C LEU A 18 16.11 -9.43 28.57
N ILE A 19 16.73 -10.53 28.16
CA ILE A 19 16.77 -10.92 26.74
C ILE A 19 15.34 -11.16 26.23
N MET A 20 14.52 -11.91 26.96
CA MET A 20 13.15 -12.19 26.54
C MET A 20 12.29 -10.94 26.41
N THR A 21 12.38 -9.99 27.35
CA THR A 21 11.58 -8.76 27.31
C THR A 21 11.99 -7.87 26.13
N LEU A 22 13.29 -7.72 25.88
CA LEU A 22 13.82 -6.97 24.75
C LEU A 22 13.46 -7.62 23.41
N SER A 23 13.59 -8.94 23.31
CA SER A 23 13.18 -9.69 22.11
C SER A 23 11.69 -9.54 21.83
N ALA A 24 10.83 -9.63 22.83
CA ALA A 24 9.39 -9.46 22.68
C ALA A 24 9.02 -8.04 22.21
N ALA A 25 9.63 -7.01 22.82
CA ALA A 25 9.42 -5.62 22.42
C ALA A 25 9.92 -5.35 20.99
N GLY A 26 11.09 -5.90 20.64
CA GLY A 26 11.66 -5.81 19.29
C GLY A 26 10.77 -6.47 18.24
N LEU A 27 10.24 -7.68 18.53
CA LEU A 27 9.32 -8.38 17.63
C LEU A 27 8.01 -7.61 17.42
N TYR A 28 7.45 -7.02 18.48
CA TYR A 28 6.22 -6.23 18.35
C TYR A 28 6.44 -4.96 17.50
N GLY A 29 7.52 -4.23 17.76
CA GLY A 29 7.88 -3.05 16.96
C GLY A 29 8.19 -3.40 15.50
N TRP A 30 8.85 -4.54 15.26
CA TRP A 30 9.12 -5.01 13.90
C TRP A 30 7.84 -5.33 13.13
N ARG A 31 6.88 -6.02 13.77
CA ARG A 31 5.60 -6.36 13.13
C ARG A 31 4.81 -5.12 12.72
N SER A 32 4.71 -4.11 13.59
CA SER A 32 3.98 -2.88 13.27
C SER A 32 4.66 -2.11 12.13
N TRP A 33 6.00 -2.02 12.15
CA TRP A 33 6.76 -1.43 11.06
C TRP A 33 6.56 -2.18 9.74
N GLN A 34 6.61 -3.51 9.76
CA GLN A 34 6.37 -4.33 8.57
C GLN A 34 4.98 -4.07 7.97
N GLN A 35 3.92 -4.02 8.78
CA GLN A 35 2.57 -3.71 8.30
C GLN A 35 2.46 -2.30 7.68
N GLN A 36 3.17 -1.31 8.24
CA GLN A 36 3.24 0.04 7.68
C GLN A 36 3.96 0.04 6.31
N GLN A 37 5.05 -0.72 6.17
CA GLN A 37 5.77 -0.85 4.90
C GLN A 37 4.90 -1.52 3.84
N GLN A 38 4.20 -2.60 4.17
CA GLN A 38 3.29 -3.28 3.25
C GLN A 38 2.21 -2.33 2.72
N LEU A 39 1.58 -1.57 3.61
CA LEU A 39 0.56 -0.59 3.24
C LEU A 39 1.12 0.49 2.29
N TRP A 40 2.30 1.03 2.61
CA TRP A 40 2.96 2.03 1.77
C TRP A 40 3.39 1.50 0.41
N GLN A 41 3.88 0.25 0.35
CA GLN A 41 4.24 -0.41 -0.91
C GLN A 41 3.03 -0.56 -1.82
N THR A 42 1.88 -1.02 -1.29
CA THR A 42 0.64 -1.13 -2.07
C THR A 42 0.11 0.23 -2.51
N ALA A 43 0.22 1.26 -1.66
CA ALA A 43 -0.15 2.62 -2.05
C ALA A 43 0.72 3.15 -3.21
N ARG A 44 2.03 2.85 -3.21
CA ARG A 44 2.91 3.13 -4.36
C ARG A 44 2.52 2.33 -5.59
N GLN A 45 2.20 1.05 -5.42
CA GLN A 45 1.76 0.17 -6.50
C GLN A 45 0.51 0.73 -7.20
N VAL A 46 -0.47 1.21 -6.43
CA VAL A 46 -1.67 1.89 -6.95
C VAL A 46 -1.31 3.17 -7.69
N ARG A 47 -0.46 4.03 -7.11
CA ARG A 47 0.00 5.25 -7.79
C ARG A 47 0.66 4.91 -9.14
N ASP A 48 1.56 3.94 -9.17
CA ASP A 48 2.33 3.60 -10.36
C ASP A 48 1.43 3.01 -11.45
N PHE A 49 0.46 2.17 -11.06
CA PHE A 49 -0.61 1.71 -11.96
C PHE A 49 -1.40 2.87 -12.58
N LEU A 50 -1.81 3.86 -11.78
CA LEU A 50 -2.52 5.04 -12.28
C LEU A 50 -1.64 5.88 -13.23
N VAL A 51 -0.35 5.99 -12.96
CA VAL A 51 0.61 6.67 -13.85
C VAL A 51 0.72 5.94 -15.19
N VAL A 52 0.77 4.61 -15.19
CA VAL A 52 0.75 3.81 -16.42
C VAL A 52 -0.49 4.10 -17.24
N LEU A 53 -1.68 4.09 -16.63
CA LEU A 53 -2.94 4.39 -17.32
C LEU A 53 -2.97 5.81 -17.90
N ARG A 54 -2.54 6.82 -17.13
CA ARG A 54 -2.47 8.20 -17.61
C ARG A 54 -1.52 8.34 -18.80
N ASN A 55 -0.33 7.76 -18.70
CA ASN A 55 0.68 7.85 -19.75
C ASN A 55 0.20 7.14 -21.03
N ASP A 56 -0.49 6.00 -20.90
CA ASP A 56 -1.09 5.30 -22.03
C ASP A 56 -2.24 6.11 -22.66
N ALA A 57 -3.09 6.71 -21.82
CA ALA A 57 -4.20 7.56 -22.27
C ALA A 57 -3.71 8.71 -23.13
N TRP A 58 -2.69 9.43 -22.65
CA TRP A 58 -2.05 10.53 -23.36
C TRP A 58 -1.37 10.06 -24.65
N ARG A 59 -0.55 9.00 -24.58
CA ARG A 59 0.24 8.53 -25.72
C ARG A 59 -0.63 8.02 -26.86
N ASN A 60 -1.69 7.29 -26.53
CA ASN A 60 -2.54 6.60 -27.51
C ASN A 60 -3.85 7.33 -27.80
N ASN A 61 -4.11 8.47 -27.14
CA ASN A 61 -5.37 9.20 -27.18
C ASN A 61 -6.58 8.29 -26.92
N ARG A 62 -6.51 7.47 -25.87
CA ARG A 62 -7.57 6.53 -25.46
C ARG A 62 -8.00 6.80 -24.04
N ASP A 63 -9.26 6.53 -23.74
CA ASP A 63 -9.78 6.70 -22.40
C ASP A 63 -9.61 5.41 -21.58
N HIS A 64 -9.22 5.58 -20.32
CA HIS A 64 -8.98 4.49 -19.39
C HIS A 64 -9.75 4.74 -18.10
N ILE A 65 -10.95 4.15 -18.01
CA ILE A 65 -11.77 4.14 -16.80
C ILE A 65 -11.35 2.97 -15.91
N ILE A 66 -11.20 3.22 -14.62
CA ILE A 66 -10.74 2.25 -13.63
C ILE A 66 -11.93 1.58 -12.96
N THR A 67 -11.86 0.24 -12.84
CA THR A 67 -12.85 -0.58 -12.18
C THR A 67 -12.20 -1.37 -11.06
N LEU A 68 -12.87 -1.41 -9.92
CA LEU A 68 -12.55 -2.30 -8.81
C LEU A 68 -13.26 -3.63 -9.01
N LYS A 69 -12.52 -4.73 -9.02
CA LYS A 69 -13.08 -6.08 -8.95
C LYS A 69 -12.59 -6.76 -7.67
N GLN A 70 -13.48 -7.48 -7.01
CA GLN A 70 -13.15 -8.32 -5.87
C GLN A 70 -12.93 -9.74 -6.38
N ASP A 71 -11.80 -10.35 -6.01
CA ASP A 71 -11.41 -11.73 -6.30
C ASP A 71 -11.20 -12.47 -4.98
N GLY A 72 -12.31 -12.99 -4.43
CA GLY A 72 -12.34 -13.61 -3.11
C GLY A 72 -11.95 -12.63 -1.99
N LYS A 73 -10.79 -12.87 -1.36
CA LYS A 73 -10.24 -12.01 -0.30
C LYS A 73 -9.33 -10.89 -0.81
N ARG A 74 -8.99 -10.91 -2.11
CA ARG A 74 -8.14 -9.89 -2.74
C ARG A 74 -9.00 -9.01 -3.61
N TRP A 75 -8.55 -7.78 -3.82
CA TRP A 75 -9.13 -6.87 -4.80
C TRP A 75 -8.15 -6.72 -5.96
N CYS A 76 -8.64 -6.31 -7.12
CA CYS A 76 -7.80 -5.87 -8.22
C CYS A 76 -8.36 -4.57 -8.80
N LEU A 77 -7.47 -3.71 -9.29
CA LEU A 77 -7.84 -2.55 -10.08
C LEU A 77 -7.52 -2.87 -11.54
N LEU A 78 -8.48 -2.67 -12.43
CA LEU A 78 -8.31 -2.95 -13.84
C LEU A 78 -8.93 -1.85 -14.69
N LYS A 79 -8.45 -1.73 -15.93
CA LYS A 79 -9.14 -0.93 -16.94
C LYS A 79 -10.49 -1.57 -17.27
N THR A 80 -11.53 -0.75 -17.36
CA THR A 80 -12.85 -1.16 -17.84
C THR A 80 -12.74 -1.90 -19.19
N GLY A 81 -13.42 -3.05 -19.28
CA GLY A 81 -13.37 -3.94 -20.45
C GLY A 81 -12.43 -5.14 -20.29
N ILE A 82 -11.58 -5.18 -19.26
CA ILE A 82 -10.80 -6.37 -18.93
C ILE A 82 -11.67 -7.33 -18.08
N PRO A 83 -11.86 -8.60 -18.49
CA PRO A 83 -12.81 -9.49 -17.86
C PRO A 83 -12.35 -10.05 -16.50
N ALA A 84 -11.04 -10.22 -16.30
CA ALA A 84 -10.47 -10.92 -15.17
C ALA A 84 -9.29 -10.18 -14.52
N CYS A 85 -9.02 -10.50 -13.25
CA CYS A 85 -7.85 -10.02 -12.51
C CYS A 85 -6.63 -10.87 -12.90
N GLU A 86 -6.16 -10.72 -14.13
CA GLU A 86 -5.01 -11.48 -14.64
C GLU A 86 -3.76 -10.58 -14.73
N ALA A 87 -2.65 -11.04 -14.14
CA ALA A 87 -1.43 -10.25 -13.96
C ALA A 87 -0.62 -10.01 -15.25
N GLU A 88 -1.06 -10.54 -16.40
CA GLU A 88 -0.31 -10.46 -17.66
C GLU A 88 -0.38 -9.07 -18.33
N SER A 89 -1.23 -8.16 -17.82
CA SER A 89 -1.43 -6.84 -18.40
C SER A 89 -0.95 -5.72 -17.49
N ALA A 90 -0.27 -4.72 -18.07
CA ALA A 90 0.05 -3.46 -17.39
C ALA A 90 -1.19 -2.65 -16.98
N PHE A 91 -2.37 -3.03 -17.47
CA PHE A 91 -3.67 -2.42 -17.14
C PHE A 91 -4.45 -3.18 -16.07
N VAL A 92 -3.81 -4.13 -15.39
CA VAL A 92 -4.33 -4.83 -14.23
C VAL A 92 -3.34 -4.70 -13.08
N LEU A 93 -3.85 -4.33 -11.92
CA LEU A 93 -3.12 -4.25 -10.67
C LEU A 93 -3.71 -5.26 -9.69
N ILE A 94 -2.88 -6.20 -9.25
CA ILE A 94 -3.16 -7.10 -8.15
C ILE A 94 -2.24 -6.69 -6.98
N PRO A 95 -2.78 -6.39 -5.79
CA PRO A 95 -1.98 -6.02 -4.65
C PRO A 95 -1.10 -7.20 -4.22
N GLN A 96 0.17 -6.92 -3.94
CA GLN A 96 1.12 -7.93 -3.46
C GLN A 96 0.72 -8.50 -2.09
N TRP A 97 0.10 -7.69 -1.23
CA TRP A 97 -0.25 -8.03 0.14
C TRP A 97 -1.77 -8.12 0.30
N ALA A 98 -2.26 -9.25 0.83
CA ALA A 98 -3.69 -9.52 0.96
C ALA A 98 -4.36 -8.78 2.14
N ASP A 99 -3.58 -8.36 3.14
CA ASP A 99 -4.09 -7.72 4.37
C ASP A 99 -4.48 -6.24 4.17
N ILE A 100 -4.39 -5.74 2.94
CA ILE A 100 -4.69 -4.35 2.59
C ILE A 100 -6.00 -4.34 1.82
N SER A 101 -6.94 -3.57 2.34
CA SER A 101 -8.26 -3.38 1.75
C SER A 101 -8.33 -2.07 0.98
N LEU A 102 -9.00 -2.08 -0.17
CA LEU A 102 -9.39 -0.87 -0.88
C LEU A 102 -10.82 -0.53 -0.47
N THR A 103 -10.97 0.51 0.34
CA THR A 103 -12.25 0.87 0.98
C THR A 103 -13.03 1.93 0.22
N GLU A 104 -12.35 2.72 -0.62
CA GLU A 104 -13.00 3.74 -1.44
C GLU A 104 -12.33 3.83 -2.81
N LEU A 105 -13.15 3.85 -3.86
CA LEU A 105 -12.78 4.22 -5.22
C LEU A 105 -13.84 5.19 -5.73
N THR A 106 -13.43 6.38 -6.18
CA THR A 106 -14.36 7.30 -6.84
C THR A 106 -14.96 6.64 -8.10
N PRO A 107 -16.30 6.54 -8.21
CA PRO A 107 -16.93 5.97 -9.40
C PRO A 107 -16.55 6.76 -10.66
N GLY A 108 -16.25 6.05 -11.75
CA GLY A 108 -15.86 6.68 -13.02
C GLY A 108 -14.47 7.33 -12.99
N LEU A 109 -13.66 7.10 -11.95
CA LEU A 109 -12.25 7.51 -11.94
C LEU A 109 -11.56 6.98 -13.19
N GLY A 110 -10.90 7.86 -13.93
CA GLY A 110 -10.27 7.51 -15.18
C GLY A 110 -9.44 8.64 -15.77
N PHE A 111 -8.63 8.29 -16.76
CA PHE A 111 -7.80 9.20 -17.54
C PHE A 111 -8.32 9.27 -18.97
N TYR A 112 -8.34 10.47 -19.54
CA TYR A 112 -8.86 10.75 -20.87
C TYR A 112 -7.72 11.27 -21.73
N GLY A 113 -7.56 10.68 -22.91
CA GLY A 113 -6.43 11.01 -23.80
C GLY A 113 -6.48 12.45 -24.31
N LEU A 114 -7.69 12.98 -24.50
CA LEU A 114 -7.89 14.34 -24.94
C LEU A 114 -7.48 15.33 -23.85
N ARG A 115 -6.45 16.14 -24.14
CA ARG A 115 -5.91 17.21 -23.27
C ARG A 115 -5.29 16.74 -21.94
N ASP A 116 -4.91 15.46 -21.84
CA ASP A 116 -4.29 14.87 -20.62
C ASP A 116 -5.13 15.14 -19.36
N THR A 117 -6.44 14.91 -19.46
CA THR A 117 -7.38 15.18 -18.37
C THR A 117 -7.72 13.92 -17.60
N ALA A 118 -8.21 14.08 -16.39
CA ALA A 118 -8.69 12.97 -15.56
C ALA A 118 -10.03 13.33 -14.92
N TRP A 119 -10.84 12.31 -14.66
CA TRP A 119 -11.95 12.48 -13.73
C TRP A 119 -11.35 12.58 -12.33
N ALA A 120 -11.54 13.72 -11.66
CA ALA A 120 -10.98 13.92 -10.34
C ALA A 120 -11.58 12.92 -9.35
N GLY A 121 -10.76 12.44 -8.42
CA GLY A 121 -11.23 11.45 -7.45
C GLY A 121 -10.16 11.02 -6.48
N ARG A 122 -10.50 9.98 -5.71
CA ARG A 122 -9.64 9.41 -4.69
C ARG A 122 -9.73 7.89 -4.66
N VAL A 123 -8.65 7.28 -4.22
CA VAL A 123 -8.56 5.85 -3.87
C VAL A 123 -8.10 5.77 -2.42
N ARG A 124 -8.86 5.09 -1.55
CA ARG A 124 -8.49 4.86 -0.15
C ARG A 124 -8.07 3.42 0.06
N LEU A 125 -6.87 3.25 0.61
CA LEU A 125 -6.31 1.99 1.06
C LEU A 125 -6.24 1.97 2.57
N GLN A 126 -6.61 0.85 3.18
CA GLN A 126 -6.65 0.70 4.63
C GLN A 126 -6.12 -0.68 5.07
N SER A 127 -5.36 -0.69 6.15
CA SER A 127 -4.95 -1.89 6.87
C SER A 127 -4.96 -1.64 8.39
N GLN A 128 -4.57 -2.65 9.18
CA GLN A 128 -4.41 -2.49 10.63
C GLN A 128 -3.38 -1.42 11.01
N ALA A 129 -2.41 -1.14 10.13
CA ALA A 129 -1.35 -0.16 10.37
C ALA A 129 -1.77 1.29 10.09
N GLY A 130 -2.91 1.52 9.44
CA GLY A 130 -3.41 2.85 9.11
C GLY A 130 -4.02 2.92 7.72
N GLU A 131 -3.96 4.11 7.11
CA GLU A 131 -4.60 4.37 5.82
C GLU A 131 -3.74 5.27 4.91
N TRP A 132 -3.86 5.05 3.60
CA TRP A 132 -3.30 5.90 2.57
C TRP A 132 -4.39 6.32 1.60
N LEU A 133 -4.34 7.58 1.18
CA LEU A 133 -5.19 8.14 0.14
C LEU A 133 -4.35 8.50 -1.08
N ILE A 134 -4.82 8.06 -2.24
CA ILE A 134 -4.30 8.48 -3.54
C ILE A 134 -5.31 9.46 -4.13
N LEU A 135 -4.89 10.71 -4.36
CA LEU A 135 -5.73 11.78 -4.89
C LEU A 135 -5.37 12.06 -6.35
N ILE A 136 -6.39 12.17 -7.19
CA ILE A 136 -6.26 12.48 -8.61
C ILE A 136 -6.97 13.81 -8.87
N SER A 137 -6.24 14.81 -9.37
CA SER A 137 -6.84 16.08 -9.81
C SER A 137 -7.46 15.96 -11.20
N SER A 138 -8.29 16.91 -11.59
CA SER A 138 -8.86 16.98 -12.96
C SER A 138 -7.82 17.08 -14.08
N TRP A 139 -6.60 17.53 -13.77
CA TRP A 139 -5.45 17.62 -14.68
C TRP A 139 -4.55 16.37 -14.65
N GLY A 140 -5.02 15.24 -14.11
CA GLY A 140 -4.23 13.99 -14.09
C GLY A 140 -3.05 13.96 -13.12
N ARG A 141 -2.86 14.96 -12.25
CA ARG A 141 -1.86 14.91 -11.18
C ARG A 141 -2.28 13.90 -10.10
N ILE A 142 -1.42 12.92 -9.87
CA ILE A 142 -1.61 11.85 -8.87
C ILE A 142 -0.74 12.16 -7.66
N ARG A 143 -1.33 12.16 -6.46
CA ARG A 143 -0.66 12.41 -5.18
C ARG A 143 -0.97 11.30 -4.20
N MET A 144 0.01 10.97 -3.37
CA MET A 144 -0.16 10.05 -2.25
C MET A 144 -0.07 10.82 -0.95
N CYS A 145 -1.00 10.56 -0.04
CA CYS A 145 -1.09 11.20 1.25
C CYS A 145 -1.48 10.14 2.30
N ASN A 146 -1.02 10.32 3.53
CA ASN A 146 -1.47 9.49 4.64
C ASN A 146 -2.81 10.05 5.16
N GLY A 147 -3.67 9.22 5.75
CA GLY A 147 -4.85 9.76 6.45
C GLY A 147 -4.50 10.48 7.76
N LYS A 148 -3.34 10.19 8.36
CA LYS A 148 -2.85 10.84 9.59
C LYS A 148 -1.35 11.21 9.48
N GLY A 149 -0.93 12.28 10.15
CA GLY A 149 0.50 12.68 10.27
C GLY A 149 0.96 13.76 9.30
N ALA A 150 2.28 13.89 9.11
CA ALA A 150 2.92 14.99 8.37
C ALA A 150 2.52 15.11 6.88
N PHE A 151 1.91 14.06 6.32
CA PHE A 151 1.38 14.01 4.95
C PHE A 151 -0.14 13.83 4.91
N ALA A 152 -0.86 14.31 5.95
CA ALA A 152 -2.31 14.22 6.03
C ALA A 152 -2.98 14.88 4.82
N CYS A 153 -3.97 14.21 4.22
CA CYS A 153 -4.92 14.87 3.32
C CYS A 153 -5.68 15.95 4.11
N ARG A 154 -5.40 17.22 3.83
CA ARG A 154 -6.27 18.35 4.19
C ARG A 154 -6.91 18.90 2.93
#